data_AF-A0A1G0JIM8-F1
#
_entry.id   AF-A0A1G0JIM8-F1
#
_cell.length_a   1.000
_cell.length_b   1.000
_cell.length_c   1.000
_cell.angle_alpha   90.00
_cell.angle_beta   90.00
_cell.angle_gamma   90.00
#
_symmetry.space_group_name_H-M   'P 1'
#
loop_
_entity.id
_entity.type
_entity.pdbx_description
1 polymer ?
#
loop_
_entity_poly.entity_id
_entity_poly.type
_entity_poly.pdbx_seq_one_letter_code
_entity_poly.pdbx_strand_id
1 'polypeptide(L)' 'MAFKKIIAILQCAVLEKAETALQEIGVPGITVTYIKGYGDYANFFQSPPLVRHARIEIFTEEKS' A
#
# COMPACT_ATOMS: atom_id res chain seq x y z
N MET A 1 -22.29 -11.70 3.23
CA MET A 1 -20.87 -11.44 3.54
C MET A 1 -20.49 -10.14 2.86
N ALA A 2 -20.20 -9.10 3.64
CA ALA A 2 -19.66 -7.85 3.10
C ALA A 2 -18.14 -7.99 3.03
N PHE A 3 -17.55 -7.68 1.87
CA PHE A 3 -16.10 -7.65 1.69
C PHE A 3 -15.64 -6.20 1.65
N LYS A 4 -14.55 -5.91 2.35
CA LYS A 4 -13.87 -4.62 2.30
C LYS A 4 -12.64 -4.73 1.43
N LYS A 5 -12.48 -3.74 0.56
CA LYS A 5 -11.26 -3.50 -0.19
C LYS A 5 -10.48 -2.40 0.48
N ILE A 6 -9.29 -2.72 0.98
CA ILE A 6 -8.35 -1.76 1.57
C ILE A 6 -7.28 -1.49 0.53
N ILE A 7 -7.02 -0.20 0.25
CA ILE A 7 -5.96 0.23 -0.68
C ILE A 7 -5.00 1.12 0.10
N ALA A 8 -3.74 0.72 0.15
CA ALA A 8 -2.67 1.51 0.74
C ALA A 8 -1.64 1.88 -0.32
N ILE A 9 -1.19 3.13 -0.34
CA ILE A 9 -0.11 3.60 -1.22
C ILE A 9 1.05 4.03 -0.34
N LEU A 10 2.21 3.42 -0.55
CA LEU A 10 3.41 3.63 0.25
C LEU A 10 4.65 3.75 -0.63
N GLN A 11 5.74 4.23 -0.02
CA GLN A 11 7.05 4.25 -0.68
C GLN A 11 7.59 2.82 -0.83
N CYS A 12 8.23 2.51 -1.96
CA CYS A 12 8.78 1.18 -2.20
C CYS A 12 9.78 0.74 -1.11
N ALA A 13 10.50 1.68 -0.50
CA ALA A 13 11.47 1.39 0.56
C ALA A 13 10.85 0.77 1.83
N VAL A 14 9.55 0.95 2.05
CA VAL A 14 8.84 0.39 3.21
C VAL A 14 7.91 -0.77 2.85
N LEU A 15 7.93 -1.22 1.59
CA LEU A 15 7.07 -2.30 1.09
C LEU A 15 7.34 -3.60 1.82
N GLU A 16 8.59 -4.06 1.87
CA GLU A 16 8.97 -5.33 2.49
C GLU A 16 8.52 -5.38 3.96
N LYS A 17 8.74 -4.29 4.71
CA LYS A 17 8.29 -4.18 6.10
C LYS A 17 6.76 -4.26 6.22
N ALA A 18 6.01 -3.67 5.28
CA ALA A 18 4.56 -3.74 5.26
C ALA A 18 4.09 -5.17 4.93
N GLU A 19 4.73 -5.87 3.98
CA GLU A 19 4.40 -7.26 3.64
C GLU A 19 4.61 -8.19 4.82
N THR A 20 5.75 -8.10 5.51
CA THR A 20 6.03 -8.90 6.71
C THR A 20 5.00 -8.64 7.80
N ALA A 21 4.70 -7.38 8.11
CA ALA A 21 3.71 -7.04 9.12
C ALA A 21 2.30 -7.56 8.76
N LEU A 22 1.92 -7.50 7.48
CA LEU A 22 0.63 -8.03 7.00
C LEU A 22 0.56 -9.56 7.09
N GLN A 23 1.67 -10.25 6.85
CA GLN A 23 1.77 -11.70 7.05
C GLN A 23 1.67 -12.07 8.53
N GLU A 24 2.33 -11.32 9.42
CA GLU A 24 2.30 -11.55 10.88
C GLU A 24 0.89 -11.42 11.47
N ILE A 25 0.09 -10.47 10.98
CA ILE A 25 -1.31 -10.31 11.41
C ILE A 25 -2.27 -11.33 10.76
N GLY A 26 -1.77 -12.21 9.89
CA GLY A 26 -2.54 -13.26 9.24
C GLY A 26 -3.41 -12.79 8.07
N VAL A 27 -3.01 -11.73 7.35
CA VAL A 27 -3.70 -11.37 6.10
C VAL A 27 -3.46 -12.47 5.06
N PRO A 28 -4.52 -13.11 4.52
CA PRO A 28 -4.38 -14.31 3.70
C PRO A 28 -3.83 -14.03 2.29
N GLY A 29 -3.90 -12.79 1.83
CA GLY A 29 -3.43 -12.40 0.51
C GLY A 29 -3.40 -10.90 0.33
N ILE A 30 -2.36 -10.44 -0.35
CA ILE A 30 -2.17 -9.06 -0.74
C ILE A 30 -1.84 -9.00 -2.23
N THR A 31 -2.25 -7.94 -2.91
CA THR A 31 -1.84 -7.66 -4.29
C THR A 31 -0.99 -6.39 -4.28
N VAL A 32 0.21 -6.47 -4.84
CA VAL A 32 1.12 -5.32 -4.92
C VAL A 32 1.26 -4.87 -6.37
N THR A 33 1.02 -3.58 -6.62
CA THR A 33 1.23 -2.95 -7.93
C THR A 33 2.19 -1.78 -7.79
N TYR A 34 3.23 -1.73 -8.62
CA TYR A 34 4.12 -0.57 -8.69
C TYR A 34 3.46 0.52 -9.53
N ILE A 35 3.27 1.70 -8.93
CA ILE A 35 2.66 2.85 -9.58
C ILE A 35 3.66 4.01 -9.60
N LYS A 36 3.48 4.91 -10.57
CA LYS A 36 4.13 6.22 -10.59
C LYS A 36 3.05 7.26 -10.33
N GLY A 37 3.33 8.22 -9.48
CA GLY A 37 2.38 9.26 -9.12
C GLY A 37 3.08 10.51 -8.63
N TYR A 38 2.32 11.59 -8.57
CA TYR A 38 2.68 12.84 -7.93
C TYR A 38 1.62 13.12 -6.85
N GLY A 39 2.01 13.64 -5.69
CA GLY A 39 1.07 13.93 -4.60
C GLY A 39 1.75 14.44 -3.33
N ASP A 40 1.02 15.23 -2.55
CA ASP A 40 1.48 15.96 -1.35
C ASP A 40 2.01 15.10 -0.19
N TYR A 41 2.00 13.77 -0.32
CA TYR A 41 2.61 12.84 0.64
C TYR A 41 4.12 12.65 0.45
N ALA A 42 4.70 13.25 -0.58
CA ALA A 42 6.14 13.32 -0.79
C ALA A 42 6.60 14.76 -0.56
N ASN A 43 7.10 15.03 0.64
CA ASN A 43 7.94 16.19 1.01
C ASN A 43 7.83 17.42 0.08
N PHE A 44 7.06 18.42 0.52
CA PHE A 44 6.80 19.73 -0.10
C PHE A 44 8.01 20.57 -0.57
N PHE A 45 9.24 20.06 -0.59
CA PHE A 45 10.44 20.88 -0.75
C PHE A 45 11.14 20.82 -2.10
N GLN A 46 10.83 19.88 -3.01
CA GLN A 46 11.47 19.86 -4.33
C GLN A 46 10.50 19.30 -5.39
N SER A 47 10.45 19.96 -6.55
CA SER A 47 9.64 19.61 -7.72
C SER A 47 9.52 18.08 -7.87
N PRO A 48 8.33 17.46 -7.78
CA PRO A 48 8.25 16.05 -7.46
C PRO A 48 8.82 15.23 -8.62
N PRO A 49 9.95 14.53 -8.44
CA PRO A 49 10.33 13.51 -9.41
C PRO A 49 9.18 12.50 -9.47
N LEU A 50 8.96 11.85 -10.62
CA LEU A 50 8.02 10.72 -10.73
C LEU A 50 8.49 9.60 -9.78
N VAL A 51 8.08 9.64 -8.51
CA VAL A 51 8.49 8.68 -7.49
C VAL A 51 7.74 7.38 -7.72
N ARG A 52 8.49 6.27 -7.67
CA ARG A 52 7.90 4.94 -7.73
C ARG A 52 7.31 4.63 -6.36
N HIS A 53 6.01 4.37 -6.33
CA HIS A 53 5.27 3.95 -5.14
C HIS A 53 4.78 2.52 -5.30
N ALA A 54 4.57 1.84 -4.18
CA ALA A 54 3.90 0.56 -4.12
C ALA A 54 2.45 0.78 -3.68
N ARG A 55 1.51 0.19 -4.40
CA ARG A 55 0.10 0.11 -4.03
C ARG A 55 -0.19 -1.30 -3.56
N ILE A 56 -0.62 -1.45 -2.32
CA ILE A 56 -1.07 -2.71 -1.75
C ILE A 56 -2.60 -2.71 -1.73
N GLU A 57 -3.19 -3.79 -2.25
CA GLU A 57 -4.63 -4.04 -2.22
C GLU A 57 -4.91 -5.29 -1.39
N ILE A 58 -5.81 -5.15 -0.42
CA ILE A 58 -6.20 -6.23 0.48
C ILE A 58 -7.71 -6.39 0.37
N PHE A 59 -8.15 -7.61 0.13
CA PHE A 59 -9.55 -8.00 0.19
C PHE A 59 -9.76 -8.80 1.46
N THR A 60 -10.61 -8.30 2.35
CA THR A 60 -10.90 -8.95 3.63
C THR A 60 -12.39 -8.93 3.90
N GLU A 61 -12.86 -9.90 4.66
CA GLU A 61 -14.24 -9.92 5.13
C GLU A 61 -14.46 -8.80 6.14
N GLU A 62 -15.62 -8.16 6.08
CA GLU A 62 -16.08 -7.31 7.17
C GLU A 62 -16.32 -8.21 8.38
N LYS A 63 -15.35 -8.30 9.30
CA LYS A 63 -15.60 -8.85 10.63
C LYS A 63 -16.68 -7.99 11.29
N SER A 64 -17.88 -8.57 11.41
CA SER A 64 -18.95 -8.12 12.31
C SER A 64 -18.51 -8.25 13.76
#